data_AF-A0A955M4P8-F1
#
_entry.id   AF-A0A955M4P8-F1
#
_cell.length_a   1.000
_cell.length_b   1.000
_cell.length_c   1.000
_cell.angle_alpha   90.00
_cell.angle_beta   90.00
_cell.angle_gamma   90.00
#
_symmetry.space_group_name_H-M   'P 1'
#
loop_
_entity.id
_entity.type
_entity.pdbx_description
1 polymer ?
#
loop_
_entity_poly.entity_id
_entity_poly.type
_entity_poly.pdbx_seq_one_letter_code
_entity_poly.pdbx_strand_id
1 'polypeptide(L)'
;MHIFILVISLLLGFITAGLLAGISPVVLISDIFGTVFTPDKNSGAMETISGANFLLPYYLMLLYALLGTAGITLSGKIPAFSRQRLRSHAVIQTVLVLGALLFSQTVSQVRYFAEELSKFSGKSLDEKMAYNFAKSYGFARYCRELLPGRHHCGVISDIDKQPQKNLITYLAVRYYVYPLDIVTPTDPADQDCQIVFLKQDPREAVPPGYAIKPPFDSRSLIAVREGSAP
;
A
#
# COMPACT_ATOMS: atom_id res chain seq x y z
N MET A 1 -21.31 33.19 4.70
CA MET A 1 -20.32 33.47 3.63
C MET A 1 -19.19 32.44 3.58
N HIS A 2 -18.48 32.16 4.69
CA HIS A 2 -17.35 31.21 4.67
C HIS A 2 -17.70 29.80 4.23
N ILE A 3 -18.75 29.23 4.82
CA ILE A 3 -19.27 27.90 4.48
C ILE A 3 -19.68 27.85 2.99
N PHE A 4 -20.29 28.92 2.48
CA PHE A 4 -20.68 28.99 1.07
C PHE A 4 -19.48 28.98 0.12
N ILE A 5 -18.43 29.75 0.43
CA ILE A 5 -17.17 29.72 -0.33
C ILE A 5 -16.52 28.34 -0.27
N LEU A 6 -16.53 27.70 0.91
CA LEU A 6 -15.99 26.35 1.09
C LEU A 6 -16.74 25.32 0.24
N VAL A 7 -18.08 25.33 0.27
CA VAL A 7 -18.92 24.42 -0.52
C VAL A 7 -18.70 24.62 -2.02
N ILE A 8 -18.65 25.87 -2.50
CA ILE A 8 -18.35 26.14 -3.90
C ILE A 8 -16.94 25.68 -4.27
N SER A 9 -15.95 25.94 -3.42
CA SER A 9 -14.56 25.53 -3.67
C SER A 9 -14.40 24.02 -3.72
N LEU A 10 -15.14 23.31 -2.85
CA LEU A 10 -15.23 21.85 -2.86
C LEU A 10 -15.83 21.37 -4.19
N LEU A 11 -16.98 21.91 -4.60
CA LEU A 11 -17.64 21.55 -5.87
C LEU A 11 -16.74 21.82 -7.08
N LEU A 12 -16.09 22.99 -7.15
CA LEU A 12 -15.14 23.33 -8.21
C LEU A 12 -13.92 22.41 -8.20
N GLY A 13 -13.43 22.03 -7.03
CA GLY A 13 -12.33 21.07 -6.87
C GLY A 13 -12.68 19.70 -7.45
N PHE A 14 -13.86 19.17 -7.11
CA PHE A 14 -14.36 17.90 -7.64
C PHE A 14 -14.60 17.94 -9.16
N ILE A 15 -15.22 19.01 -9.67
CA ILE A 15 -15.46 19.17 -11.10
C ILE A 15 -14.14 19.20 -11.87
N THR A 16 -13.18 19.99 -11.40
CA THR A 16 -11.89 20.16 -12.07
C THR A 16 -11.04 18.90 -11.99
N ALA A 17 -11.04 18.21 -10.83
CA ALA A 17 -10.37 16.91 -10.70
C ALA A 17 -10.97 15.87 -11.66
N GLY A 18 -12.31 15.81 -11.75
CA GLY A 18 -13.00 14.94 -12.69
C GLY A 18 -12.62 15.23 -14.14
N LEU A 19 -12.60 16.50 -14.55
CA LEU A 19 -12.19 16.92 -15.89
C LEU A 19 -10.74 16.54 -16.20
N LEU A 20 -9.80 16.79 -15.27
CA LEU A 20 -8.39 16.45 -15.46
C LEU A 20 -8.15 14.94 -15.55
N ALA A 21 -8.96 14.16 -14.85
CA ALA A 21 -8.88 12.71 -14.83
C ALA A 21 -9.68 12.02 -15.94
N GLY A 22 -10.54 12.75 -16.66
CA GLY A 22 -11.50 12.16 -17.59
C GLY A 22 -12.61 11.35 -16.90
N ILE A 23 -12.94 11.67 -15.65
CA ILE A 23 -13.91 10.96 -14.80
C ILE A 23 -15.08 11.88 -14.46
N SER A 24 -16.30 11.33 -14.42
CA SER A 24 -17.47 12.09 -13.96
C SER A 24 -17.28 12.58 -12.52
N PRO A 25 -17.55 13.86 -12.21
CA PRO A 25 -17.45 14.37 -10.83
C PRO A 25 -18.33 13.59 -9.84
N VAL A 26 -19.46 13.03 -10.29
CA VAL A 26 -20.34 12.20 -9.46
C VAL A 26 -19.67 10.89 -9.07
N VAL A 27 -18.96 10.26 -10.01
CA VAL A 27 -18.19 9.04 -9.75
C VAL A 27 -17.05 9.36 -8.79
N LEU A 28 -16.35 10.47 -9.00
CA LEU A 28 -15.26 10.90 -8.13
C LEU A 28 -15.73 11.18 -6.68
N ILE A 29 -16.90 11.80 -6.52
CA ILE A 29 -17.53 12.02 -5.20
C ILE A 29 -17.92 10.70 -4.57
N SER A 30 -18.63 9.84 -5.30
CA SER A 30 -19.03 8.51 -4.84
C SER A 30 -17.82 7.69 -4.40
N ASP A 31 -16.75 7.72 -5.19
CA ASP A 31 -15.51 7.02 -4.91
C ASP A 31 -14.81 7.62 -3.69
N ILE A 32 -14.73 8.94 -3.50
CA ILE A 32 -14.14 9.50 -2.26
C ILE A 32 -14.90 9.03 -1.01
N PHE A 33 -16.22 8.94 -1.07
CA PHE A 33 -17.03 8.48 0.06
C PHE A 33 -17.10 6.94 0.18
N GLY A 34 -16.79 6.20 -0.88
CA GLY A 34 -16.78 4.74 -0.91
C GLY A 34 -15.39 4.13 -0.74
N THR A 35 -14.33 4.88 -1.03
CA THR A 35 -12.95 4.41 -0.97
C THR A 35 -12.47 4.48 0.46
N VAL A 36 -12.11 3.33 0.98
CA VAL A 36 -11.36 3.21 2.21
C VAL A 36 -9.90 3.43 1.86
N PHE A 37 -9.33 4.56 2.30
CA PHE A 37 -7.91 4.86 2.06
C PHE A 37 -7.03 3.78 2.70
N THR A 38 -6.45 2.93 1.86
CA THR A 38 -5.38 2.02 2.24
C THR A 38 -4.06 2.60 1.77
N PRO A 39 -3.15 3.02 2.65
CA PRO A 39 -1.78 3.29 2.20
C PRO A 39 -1.22 1.99 1.63
N ASP A 40 -0.78 2.00 0.37
CA ASP A 40 -0.08 0.87 -0.22
C ASP A 40 1.13 0.53 0.68
N LYS A 41 1.11 -0.71 1.19
CA LYS A 41 2.07 -1.23 2.18
C LYS A 41 3.51 -1.19 1.67
N ASN A 42 3.73 -1.09 0.35
CA ASN A 42 5.06 -1.22 -0.25
C ASN A 42 5.61 0.08 -0.87
N SER A 43 4.77 1.03 -1.25
CA SER A 43 5.20 2.15 -2.10
C SER A 43 5.03 3.52 -1.44
N GLY A 44 4.27 3.61 -0.34
CA GLY A 44 3.78 4.91 0.13
C GLY A 44 3.00 5.67 -0.95
N ALA A 45 2.64 5.00 -2.06
CA ALA A 45 1.90 5.61 -3.15
C ALA A 45 0.47 5.82 -2.67
N MET A 46 -0.03 7.02 -2.93
CA MET A 46 -1.43 7.34 -2.76
C MET A 46 -2.22 6.52 -3.77
N GLU A 47 -3.15 5.70 -3.29
CA GLU A 47 -4.09 4.99 -4.15
C GLU A 47 -4.77 5.98 -5.11
N THR A 48 -4.94 5.55 -6.35
CA THR A 48 -5.67 6.31 -7.35
C THR A 48 -7.15 5.95 -7.29
N ILE A 49 -8.05 6.93 -7.21
CA ILE A 49 -9.47 6.73 -7.50
C ILE A 49 -9.62 6.65 -9.02
N SER A 50 -9.98 5.48 -9.54
CA SER A 50 -10.26 5.31 -10.97
C SER A 50 -9.13 5.86 -11.88
N GLY A 51 -7.87 5.75 -11.44
CA GLY A 51 -6.67 6.25 -12.12
C GLY A 51 -6.25 7.68 -11.77
N ALA A 52 -7.02 8.43 -10.98
CA ALA A 52 -6.73 9.79 -10.53
C ALA A 52 -6.18 9.83 -9.10
N ASN A 53 -5.25 10.74 -8.81
CA ASN A 53 -4.72 10.92 -7.45
C ASN A 53 -5.84 11.32 -6.46
N PHE A 54 -6.03 10.52 -5.40
CA PHE A 54 -7.05 10.75 -4.36
C PHE A 54 -6.96 12.14 -3.71
N LEU A 55 -5.77 12.72 -3.57
CA LEU A 55 -5.59 14.03 -2.93
C LEU A 55 -5.82 15.22 -3.87
N LEU A 56 -5.86 15.00 -5.19
CA LEU A 56 -6.03 16.06 -6.18
C LEU A 56 -7.28 16.94 -5.94
N PRO A 57 -8.47 16.39 -5.65
CA PRO A 57 -9.68 17.19 -5.42
C PRO A 57 -9.55 18.10 -4.20
N TYR A 58 -8.81 17.64 -3.19
CA TYR A 58 -8.58 18.41 -1.97
C TYR A 58 -7.56 19.53 -2.18
N TYR A 59 -6.51 19.30 -2.96
CA TYR A 59 -5.58 20.36 -3.36
C TYR A 59 -6.26 21.43 -4.21
N LEU A 60 -7.15 21.03 -5.12
CA LEU A 60 -7.93 21.95 -5.93
C LEU A 60 -8.96 22.73 -5.08
N MET A 61 -9.59 22.09 -4.09
CA MET A 61 -10.45 22.78 -3.13
C MET A 61 -9.68 23.87 -2.36
N LEU A 62 -8.48 23.55 -1.86
CA LEU A 62 -7.59 24.52 -1.21
C LEU A 62 -7.30 25.72 -2.13
N LEU A 63 -6.94 25.43 -3.38
CA LEU A 63 -6.66 26.45 -4.38
C LEU A 63 -7.88 27.35 -4.63
N TYR A 64 -9.07 26.77 -4.86
CA TYR A 64 -10.29 27.56 -5.10
C TYR A 64 -10.73 28.36 -3.88
N ALA A 65 -10.53 27.87 -2.67
CA ALA A 65 -10.83 28.61 -1.44
C ALA A 65 -9.91 29.85 -1.31
N LEU A 66 -8.63 29.70 -1.63
CA LEU A 66 -7.66 30.80 -1.66
C LEU A 66 -7.98 31.81 -2.77
N LEU A 67 -8.32 31.34 -3.98
CA LEU A 67 -8.71 32.21 -5.09
C LEU A 67 -10.02 32.95 -4.80
N GLY A 68 -11.00 32.29 -4.20
CA GLY A 68 -12.28 32.89 -3.82
C GLY A 68 -12.11 34.00 -2.78
N THR A 69 -11.27 33.77 -1.77
CA THR A 69 -10.92 34.80 -0.78
C THR A 69 -10.15 35.96 -1.41
N ALA A 70 -9.18 35.70 -2.29
CA ALA A 70 -8.44 36.73 -3.00
C ALA A 70 -9.35 37.55 -3.94
N GLY A 71 -10.25 36.92 -4.68
CA GLY A 71 -11.18 37.58 -5.60
C GLY A 71 -12.17 38.51 -4.91
N ILE A 72 -12.73 38.09 -3.77
CA ILE A 72 -13.58 38.96 -2.93
C ILE A 72 -12.80 40.20 -2.47
N THR A 73 -11.53 40.03 -2.15
CA THR A 73 -10.63 41.11 -1.68
C THR A 73 -10.27 42.09 -2.79
N LEU A 74 -9.95 41.58 -3.98
CA LEU A 74 -9.52 42.39 -5.13
C LEU A 74 -10.69 43.10 -5.83
N SER A 75 -11.90 42.54 -5.78
CA SER A 75 -13.07 43.07 -6.49
C SER A 75 -13.61 44.40 -5.94
N GLY A 76 -13.04 44.96 -4.87
CA GLY A 76 -13.34 46.31 -4.36
C GLY A 76 -14.79 46.53 -3.87
N LYS A 77 -15.67 45.53 -4.00
CA LYS A 77 -17.08 45.54 -3.54
C LYS A 77 -17.20 45.58 -2.01
N ILE A 78 -16.07 45.53 -1.30
CA ILE A 78 -15.98 45.64 0.13
C ILE A 78 -15.00 46.80 0.43
N PRO A 79 -15.46 47.90 1.05
CA PRO A 79 -14.71 49.16 1.13
C PRO A 79 -13.41 48.97 1.92
N ALA A 80 -12.25 49.25 1.31
CA ALA A 80 -10.91 49.33 1.91
C ALA A 80 -10.78 48.69 3.31
N PHE A 81 -10.93 47.36 3.38
CA PHE A 81 -10.95 46.62 4.64
C PHE A 81 -9.55 46.61 5.29
N SER A 82 -9.49 46.71 6.62
CA SER A 82 -8.25 46.55 7.36
C SER A 82 -7.59 45.21 7.04
N ARG A 83 -6.27 45.20 6.76
CA ARG A 83 -5.47 43.98 6.51
C ARG A 83 -5.74 42.87 7.56
N GLN A 84 -6.13 43.27 8.76
CA GLN A 84 -6.49 42.39 9.86
C GLN A 84 -7.75 41.54 9.60
N ARG A 85 -8.84 42.10 9.07
CA ARG A 85 -10.05 41.31 8.74
C ARG A 85 -9.81 40.34 7.59
N LEU A 86 -9.03 40.74 6.58
CA LEU A 86 -8.63 39.86 5.48
C LEU A 86 -7.84 38.65 6.00
N ARG A 87 -6.86 38.90 6.87
CA ARG A 87 -6.10 37.85 7.55
C ARG A 87 -7.02 36.93 8.35
N SER A 88 -8.00 37.46 9.08
CA SER A 88 -8.98 36.66 9.80
C SER A 88 -9.83 35.79 8.86
N HIS A 89 -10.29 36.31 7.72
CA HIS A 89 -11.07 35.54 6.75
C HIS A 89 -10.25 34.41 6.11
N ALA A 90 -9.00 34.67 5.75
CA ALA A 90 -8.09 33.66 5.23
C ALA A 90 -7.79 32.57 6.28
N VAL A 91 -7.50 32.97 7.52
CA VAL A 91 -7.27 32.03 8.63
C VAL A 91 -8.49 31.15 8.87
N ILE A 92 -9.69 31.72 8.94
CA ILE A 92 -10.93 30.96 9.13
C ILE A 92 -11.13 29.95 7.99
N GLN A 93 -10.91 30.35 6.74
CA GLN A 93 -11.03 29.44 5.59
C GLN A 93 -10.02 28.31 5.64
N THR A 94 -8.74 28.61 5.92
CA THR A 94 -7.71 27.58 6.05
C THR A 94 -8.05 26.60 7.17
N VAL A 95 -8.53 27.09 8.32
CA VAL A 95 -8.96 26.23 9.44
C VAL A 95 -10.13 25.33 9.04
N LEU A 96 -11.14 25.87 8.34
CA LEU A 96 -12.28 25.06 7.88
C LEU A 96 -11.86 23.98 6.87
N VAL A 97 -10.97 24.32 5.93
CA VAL A 97 -10.45 23.36 4.94
C VAL A 97 -9.62 22.27 5.62
N LEU A 98 -8.68 22.64 6.51
CA LEU A 98 -7.89 21.68 7.26
C LEU A 98 -8.77 20.79 8.14
N GLY A 99 -9.80 21.37 8.78
CA GLY A 99 -10.77 20.61 9.56
C GLY A 99 -11.53 19.59 8.71
N ALA A 100 -12.00 19.97 7.52
CA ALA A 100 -12.68 19.07 6.59
C ALA A 100 -11.76 17.93 6.11
N LEU A 101 -10.49 18.25 5.83
CA LEU A 101 -9.45 17.28 5.47
C LEU A 101 -9.21 16.25 6.57
N LEU A 102 -8.93 16.72 7.80
CA LEU A 102 -8.68 15.86 8.96
C LEU A 102 -9.90 15.02 9.31
N PHE A 103 -11.10 15.59 9.21
CA PHE A 103 -12.34 14.85 9.42
C PHE A 103 -12.53 13.74 8.39
N SER A 104 -12.37 14.06 7.09
CA SER A 104 -12.45 13.08 6.00
C SER A 104 -11.45 11.95 6.18
N GLN A 105 -10.20 12.28 6.54
CA GLN A 105 -9.15 11.29 6.79
C GLN A 105 -9.49 10.40 8.00
N THR A 106 -9.96 11.00 9.10
CA THR A 106 -10.39 10.26 10.30
C THR A 106 -11.52 9.28 9.99
N VAL A 107 -12.56 9.73 9.27
CA VAL A 107 -13.69 8.87 8.88
C VAL A 107 -13.20 7.70 8.00
N SER A 108 -12.31 7.97 7.05
CA SER A 108 -11.72 6.92 6.21
C SER A 108 -10.92 5.91 7.02
N GLN A 109 -10.09 6.37 7.97
CA GLN A 109 -9.29 5.49 8.83
C GLN A 109 -10.16 4.64 9.75
N VAL A 110 -11.23 5.21 10.32
CA VAL A 110 -12.19 4.46 11.15
C VAL A 110 -12.88 3.38 10.32
N ARG A 111 -13.31 3.69 9.09
CA ARG A 111 -13.90 2.69 8.17
C ARG A 111 -12.90 1.59 7.81
N TYR A 112 -11.67 1.97 7.47
CA TYR A 112 -10.60 1.01 7.23
C TYR A 112 -10.40 0.07 8.41
N PHE A 113 -10.27 0.63 9.60
CA PHE A 113 -10.10 -0.14 10.81
C PHE A 113 -11.30 -1.05 11.07
N ALA A 114 -12.52 -0.58 10.87
CA ALA A 114 -13.74 -1.38 11.05
C ALA A 114 -13.80 -2.55 10.05
N GLU A 115 -13.43 -2.32 8.79
CA GLU A 115 -13.35 -3.37 7.79
C GLU A 115 -12.26 -4.39 8.11
N GLU A 116 -11.05 -3.94 8.44
CA GLU A 116 -9.97 -4.83 8.87
C GLU A 116 -10.36 -5.63 10.12
N LEU A 117 -10.99 -4.98 11.09
CA LEU A 117 -11.50 -5.64 12.28
C LEU A 117 -12.55 -6.70 11.90
N SER A 118 -13.49 -6.41 11.01
CA SER A 118 -14.46 -7.41 10.53
C SER A 118 -13.80 -8.58 9.79
N LYS A 119 -12.74 -8.30 9.01
CA LYS A 119 -12.00 -9.31 8.24
C LYS A 119 -11.17 -10.23 9.14
N PHE A 120 -10.69 -9.74 10.28
CA PHE A 120 -9.69 -10.40 11.11
C PHE A 120 -10.14 -10.69 12.56
N SER A 121 -11.32 -10.23 12.98
CA SER A 121 -11.88 -10.55 14.29
C SER A 121 -12.11 -12.05 14.41
N GLY A 122 -11.73 -12.63 15.54
CA GLY A 122 -11.88 -14.06 15.82
C GLY A 122 -10.92 -14.98 15.06
N LYS A 123 -10.12 -14.47 14.12
CA LYS A 123 -9.14 -15.27 13.36
C LYS A 123 -7.86 -15.50 14.13
N SER A 124 -7.27 -16.67 13.98
CA SER A 124 -5.92 -16.99 14.48
C SER A 124 -4.85 -16.18 13.73
N LEU A 125 -3.64 -16.11 14.29
CA LEU A 125 -2.52 -15.45 13.59
C LEU A 125 -2.27 -16.11 12.23
N ASP A 126 -2.33 -17.44 12.16
CA ASP A 126 -2.12 -18.20 10.93
C ASP A 126 -3.19 -17.87 9.87
N GLU A 127 -4.45 -17.73 10.27
CA GLU A 127 -5.53 -17.34 9.36
C GLU A 127 -5.38 -15.90 8.84
N LYS A 128 -4.89 -14.99 9.69
CA LYS A 128 -4.58 -13.60 9.30
C LYS A 128 -3.42 -13.55 8.29
N MET A 129 -2.39 -14.36 8.53
CA MET A 129 -1.23 -14.46 7.65
C MET A 129 -1.60 -15.13 6.32
N ALA A 130 -2.41 -16.18 6.34
CA ALA A 130 -2.93 -16.83 5.15
C ALA A 130 -3.80 -15.89 4.30
N TYR A 131 -4.55 -14.98 4.91
CA TYR A 131 -5.35 -14.01 4.14
C TYR A 131 -4.48 -12.92 3.49
N ASN A 132 -3.57 -12.29 4.25
CA ASN A 132 -2.74 -11.20 3.75
C ASN A 132 -1.60 -11.66 2.83
N PHE A 133 -1.14 -12.90 3.02
CA PHE A 133 0.06 -13.43 2.37
C PHE A 133 -0.16 -14.87 1.86
N ALA A 134 -1.37 -15.21 1.42
CA ALA A 134 -1.78 -16.58 1.04
C ALA A 134 -0.70 -17.39 0.32
N LYS A 135 -0.11 -16.81 -0.74
CA LYS A 135 0.94 -17.46 -1.53
C LYS A 135 2.27 -17.59 -0.77
N SER A 136 2.74 -16.53 -0.13
CA SER A 136 4.01 -16.55 0.61
C SER A 136 3.94 -17.41 1.87
N TYR A 137 2.82 -17.35 2.60
CA TYR A 137 2.56 -18.17 3.78
C TYR A 137 2.35 -19.64 3.40
N GLY A 138 1.58 -19.92 2.35
CA GLY A 138 1.39 -21.28 1.83
C GLY A 138 2.71 -21.91 1.40
N PHE A 139 3.55 -21.17 0.67
CA PHE A 139 4.87 -21.63 0.29
C PHE A 139 5.77 -21.87 1.50
N ALA A 140 5.78 -20.96 2.48
CA ALA A 140 6.60 -21.14 3.68
C ALA A 140 6.17 -22.34 4.52
N ARG A 141 4.85 -22.58 4.64
CA ARG A 141 4.32 -23.79 5.27
C ARG A 141 4.75 -25.04 4.52
N TYR A 142 4.63 -25.04 3.19
CA TYR A 142 5.14 -26.11 2.34
C TYR A 142 6.65 -26.36 2.56
N CYS A 143 7.45 -25.30 2.74
CA CYS A 143 8.86 -25.45 3.10
C CYS A 143 9.07 -26.13 4.45
N ARG A 144 8.33 -25.72 5.47
CA ARG A 144 8.46 -26.30 6.82
C ARG A 144 7.99 -27.75 6.90
N GLU A 145 7.01 -28.13 6.08
CA GLU A 145 6.53 -29.52 5.99
C GLU A 145 7.56 -30.44 5.33
N LEU A 146 8.33 -29.93 4.36
CA LEU A 146 9.34 -30.71 3.62
C LEU A 146 10.75 -30.66 4.19
N LEU A 147 11.05 -29.64 5.00
CA LEU A 147 12.34 -29.39 5.64
C LEU A 147 12.14 -29.17 7.15
N PRO A 148 11.83 -30.23 7.91
CA PRO A 148 11.60 -30.12 9.34
C PRO A 148 12.92 -29.92 10.09
N GLY A 149 13.09 -28.76 10.71
CA GLY A 149 14.25 -28.47 11.56
C GLY A 149 15.04 -27.26 11.05
N ARG A 150 16.32 -27.21 11.40
CA ARG A 150 17.21 -26.12 11.02
C ARG A 150 18.05 -26.58 9.82
N HIS A 151 17.91 -25.86 8.71
CA HIS A 151 18.62 -26.11 7.47
C HIS A 151 19.30 -24.83 6.98
N HIS A 152 20.38 -24.98 6.23
CA HIS A 152 21.11 -23.89 5.58
C HIS A 152 20.66 -23.79 4.13
N CYS A 153 19.65 -22.97 3.88
CA CYS A 153 19.06 -22.87 2.55
C CYS A 153 19.63 -21.69 1.75
N GLY A 154 20.04 -21.97 0.51
CA GLY A 154 20.19 -20.94 -0.52
C GLY A 154 18.82 -20.45 -1.00
N VAL A 155 18.74 -19.18 -1.44
CA VAL A 155 17.51 -18.60 -2.00
C VAL A 155 17.75 -18.15 -3.44
N ILE A 156 17.00 -18.73 -4.36
CA ILE A 156 17.03 -18.41 -5.78
C ILE A 156 15.68 -17.78 -6.16
N SER A 157 15.71 -16.50 -6.56
CA SER A 157 14.49 -15.76 -6.85
C SER A 157 14.74 -14.70 -7.92
N ASP A 158 13.76 -14.47 -8.78
CA ASP A 158 13.75 -13.34 -9.72
C ASP A 158 13.28 -12.04 -9.05
N ILE A 159 12.92 -12.08 -7.75
CA ILE A 159 12.60 -10.88 -6.99
C ILE A 159 13.86 -10.03 -6.88
N ASP A 160 13.76 -8.82 -7.41
CA ASP A 160 14.78 -7.79 -7.23
C ASP A 160 14.99 -7.56 -5.73
N LYS A 161 16.17 -7.91 -5.24
CA LYS A 161 16.58 -7.72 -3.83
C LYS A 161 16.85 -6.24 -3.52
N GLN A 162 16.72 -5.34 -4.49
CA GLN A 162 16.78 -3.91 -4.25
C GLN A 162 15.69 -3.48 -3.25
N PRO A 163 16.06 -2.80 -2.15
CA PRO A 163 15.17 -2.44 -1.05
C PRO A 163 13.88 -1.70 -1.45
N GLN A 164 13.89 -1.02 -2.60
CA GLN A 164 12.88 -0.05 -3.00
C GLN A 164 11.65 -0.67 -3.70
N LYS A 165 11.72 -1.93 -4.17
CA LYS A 165 10.63 -2.52 -4.98
C LYS A 165 9.92 -3.69 -4.33
N ASN A 166 10.62 -4.62 -3.67
CA ASN A 166 10.01 -5.89 -3.20
C ASN A 166 10.59 -6.43 -1.88
N LEU A 167 11.23 -5.58 -1.08
CA LEU A 167 11.86 -5.99 0.18
C LEU A 167 10.89 -6.66 1.17
N ILE A 168 9.64 -6.17 1.25
CA ILE A 168 8.64 -6.70 2.17
C ILE A 168 8.25 -8.13 1.81
N THR A 169 8.11 -8.46 0.52
CA THR A 169 7.80 -9.83 0.08
C THR A 169 8.93 -10.79 0.42
N TYR A 170 10.18 -10.37 0.20
CA TYR A 170 11.36 -11.15 0.57
C TYR A 170 11.44 -11.34 2.10
N LEU A 171 11.25 -10.28 2.89
CA LEU A 171 11.25 -10.33 4.35
C LEU A 171 10.09 -11.16 4.90
N ALA A 172 8.91 -11.11 4.28
CA ALA A 172 7.75 -11.90 4.68
C ALA A 172 8.05 -13.39 4.51
N VAL A 173 8.52 -13.81 3.34
CA VAL A 173 8.93 -15.21 3.10
C VAL A 173 9.99 -15.63 4.10
N ARG A 174 11.03 -14.80 4.30
CA ARG A 174 12.08 -15.03 5.30
C ARG A 174 11.53 -15.26 6.70
N TYR A 175 10.58 -14.43 7.12
CA TYR A 175 9.98 -14.52 8.44
C TYR A 175 9.17 -15.81 8.59
N TYR A 176 8.41 -16.19 7.55
CA TYR A 176 7.58 -17.38 7.59
C TYR A 176 8.35 -18.71 7.51
N VAL A 177 9.53 -18.70 6.89
CA VAL A 177 10.36 -19.91 6.78
C VAL A 177 11.24 -20.17 8.00
N TYR A 178 11.23 -19.31 9.03
CA TYR A 178 11.95 -19.59 10.28
C TYR A 178 11.52 -20.95 10.88
N PRO A 179 12.45 -21.84 11.27
CA PRO A 179 13.88 -21.61 11.51
C PRO A 179 14.84 -21.98 10.35
N LEU A 180 14.36 -22.09 9.10
CA LEU A 180 15.24 -22.26 7.94
C LEU A 180 16.20 -21.06 7.85
N ASP A 181 17.50 -21.34 7.93
CA ASP A 181 18.55 -20.34 7.99
C ASP A 181 18.92 -19.90 6.57
N ILE A 182 18.12 -18.96 6.05
CA ILE A 182 18.34 -18.35 4.74
C ILE A 182 19.17 -17.07 4.82
N VAL A 183 19.68 -16.70 6.00
CA VAL A 183 20.13 -15.33 6.30
C VAL A 183 21.43 -14.98 5.60
N THR A 184 22.35 -15.92 5.47
CA THR A 184 23.60 -15.71 4.73
C THR A 184 24.29 -17.05 4.61
N PRO A 185 24.26 -17.73 3.45
CA PRO A 185 25.20 -18.79 3.23
C PRO A 185 26.56 -18.14 2.97
N THR A 186 27.47 -18.24 3.95
CA THR A 186 28.84 -17.74 3.81
C THR A 186 29.66 -18.59 2.83
N ASP A 187 29.18 -19.79 2.49
CA ASP A 187 29.72 -20.64 1.43
C ASP A 187 28.59 -21.45 0.76
N PRO A 188 28.47 -21.48 -0.59
CA PRO A 188 27.61 -22.43 -1.29
C PRO A 188 27.85 -23.90 -0.88
N ALA A 189 29.06 -24.23 -0.41
CA ALA A 189 29.41 -25.55 0.08
C ALA A 189 28.57 -26.01 1.30
N ASP A 190 28.11 -25.07 2.13
CA ASP A 190 27.38 -25.37 3.38
C ASP A 190 25.85 -25.47 3.20
N GLN A 191 25.34 -25.25 1.98
CA GLN A 191 23.91 -25.22 1.71
C GLN A 191 23.34 -26.64 1.48
N ASP A 192 22.49 -27.13 2.38
CA ASP A 192 21.80 -28.43 2.27
C ASP A 192 20.47 -28.34 1.49
N CYS A 193 19.94 -27.13 1.30
CA CYS A 193 18.71 -26.89 0.54
C CYS A 193 18.78 -25.64 -0.36
N GLN A 194 17.93 -25.62 -1.38
CA GLN A 194 17.65 -24.47 -2.23
C GLN A 194 16.16 -24.17 -2.18
N ILE A 195 15.82 -22.95 -1.79
CA ILE A 195 14.46 -22.41 -1.88
C ILE A 195 14.38 -21.60 -3.16
N VAL A 196 13.67 -22.13 -4.16
CA VAL A 196 13.39 -21.42 -5.41
C VAL A 196 12.04 -20.75 -5.27
N PHE A 197 11.99 -19.42 -5.29
CA PHE A 197 10.77 -18.66 -5.01
C PHE A 197 10.48 -17.62 -6.09
N LEU A 198 9.27 -17.65 -6.65
CA LEU A 198 8.81 -16.73 -7.69
C LEU A 198 9.75 -16.62 -8.91
N LYS A 199 10.32 -17.74 -9.33
CA LYS A 199 11.12 -17.85 -10.56
C LYS A 199 10.23 -18.11 -11.76
N GLN A 200 10.57 -17.63 -12.96
CA GLN A 200 9.84 -18.01 -14.18
C GLN A 200 10.01 -19.51 -14.48
N ASP A 201 11.25 -19.99 -14.43
CA ASP A 201 11.60 -21.38 -14.72
C ASP A 201 12.27 -22.03 -13.48
N PRO A 202 11.47 -22.45 -12.48
CA PRO A 202 12.03 -22.84 -11.19
C PRO A 202 12.85 -24.14 -11.24
N ARG A 203 12.58 -25.04 -12.20
CA ARG A 203 13.32 -26.31 -12.33
C ARG A 203 14.71 -26.11 -12.92
N GLU A 204 14.86 -25.23 -13.90
CA GLU A 204 16.15 -24.91 -14.53
C GLU A 204 17.05 -24.09 -13.61
N ALA A 205 16.46 -23.39 -12.65
CA ALA A 205 17.17 -22.60 -11.67
C ALA A 205 17.93 -23.42 -10.62
N VAL A 206 17.64 -24.71 -10.48
CA VAL A 206 18.22 -25.58 -9.46
C VAL A 206 19.63 -25.98 -9.86
N PRO A 207 20.67 -25.73 -9.04
CA PRO A 207 22.03 -26.17 -9.32
C PRO A 207 22.14 -27.71 -9.38
N PRO A 208 23.14 -28.24 -10.11
CA PRO A 208 23.42 -29.68 -10.09
C PRO A 208 23.75 -30.16 -8.67
N GLY A 209 23.43 -31.43 -8.37
CA GLY A 209 23.64 -32.04 -7.04
C GLY A 209 22.52 -31.79 -6.04
N TYR A 210 21.37 -31.29 -6.49
CA TYR A 210 20.16 -31.12 -5.69
C TYR A 210 18.98 -31.88 -6.30
N ALA A 211 18.28 -32.65 -5.46
CA ALA A 211 17.05 -33.33 -5.81
C ALA A 211 15.83 -32.40 -5.60
N ILE A 212 15.04 -32.21 -6.67
CA ILE A 212 13.83 -31.37 -6.64
C ILE A 212 12.71 -32.07 -5.89
N LYS A 213 12.10 -31.39 -4.91
CA LYS A 213 10.87 -31.84 -4.23
C LYS A 213 9.63 -31.52 -5.08
N PRO A 214 8.48 -32.20 -4.86
CA PRO A 214 7.24 -31.93 -5.62
C PRO A 214 6.88 -30.45 -5.55
N PRO A 215 6.78 -29.71 -6.68
CA PRO A 215 6.70 -28.24 -6.66
C PRO A 215 5.46 -27.73 -5.94
N PHE A 216 5.58 -26.56 -5.30
CA PHE A 216 4.44 -25.88 -4.66
C PHE A 216 3.49 -25.28 -5.70
N ASP A 217 4.06 -24.57 -6.67
CA ASP A 217 3.34 -24.01 -7.82
C ASP A 217 4.24 -23.99 -9.06
N SER A 218 3.81 -23.34 -10.15
CA SER A 218 4.59 -23.25 -11.39
C SER A 218 5.85 -22.39 -11.28
N ARG A 219 6.05 -21.67 -10.16
CA ARG A 219 7.12 -20.68 -9.98
C ARG A 219 7.97 -20.88 -8.73
N SER A 220 7.60 -21.82 -7.87
CA SER A 220 8.19 -21.98 -6.55
C SER A 220 8.33 -23.46 -6.19
N LEU A 221 9.51 -23.84 -5.73
CA LEU A 221 9.84 -25.21 -5.32
C LEU A 221 10.99 -25.21 -4.31
N ILE A 222 11.27 -26.39 -3.77
CA ILE A 222 12.44 -26.65 -2.94
C ILE A 222 13.27 -27.73 -3.61
N ALA A 223 14.58 -27.61 -3.51
CA ALA A 223 15.51 -28.68 -3.82
C ALA A 223 16.39 -28.97 -2.60
N VAL A 224 16.75 -30.24 -2.40
CA VAL A 224 17.57 -30.69 -1.26
C VAL A 224 18.82 -31.36 -1.81
N ARG A 225 19.98 -31.09 -1.22
CA ARG A 225 21.26 -31.63 -1.69
C ARG A 225 21.19 -33.16 -1.67
N GLU A 226 21.71 -33.77 -2.72
CA GLU A 226 21.77 -35.23 -2.82
C GLU A 226 22.69 -35.78 -1.74
N GLY A 227 22.22 -36.75 -0.95
CA GLY A 227 22.98 -37.37 0.14
C GLY A 227 22.84 -36.70 1.51
N SER A 228 22.18 -35.55 1.63
CA SER A 228 21.71 -35.03 2.92
C SER A 228 20.42 -35.76 3.34
N ALA A 229 20.39 -36.27 4.57
CA ALA A 229 19.16 -36.80 5.15
C ALA A 229 18.13 -35.66 5.33
N PRO A 230 16.83 -35.92 5.10
CA PRO A 230 15.77 -34.95 5.37
C PRO A 230 15.65 -34.60 6.85
#